data_AF-A0A845FQS0-F1
#
_entry.id   AF-A0A845FQS0-F1
#
_cell.length_a   1.000
_cell.length_b   1.000
_cell.length_c   1.000
_cell.angle_alpha   90.00
_cell.angle_beta   90.00
_cell.angle_gamma   90.00
#
_symmetry.space_group_name_H-M   'P 1'
#
loop_
_entity.id
_entity.type
_entity.pdbx_description
1 polymer ?
#
loop_
_entity_poly.entity_id
_entity_poly.type
_entity_poly.pdbx_seq_one_letter_code
_entity_poly.pdbx_strand_id
1 'polypeptide(L)'
;MNNIIGSLQSLLTNPPVIPLVQFINFAYFATLCAAGWQLLPTLAFKIFALILLAAIWLFIAHFLARISNAHNRLLSKERHAGLSHNHVVFNASAITLYITAAFFIYLGYESLQKADTENDGMYQMLHILCQAALFILTVISLIFTGRPTSSNMRLIFIFGYSTSLTSLMIPFLLTMWIGTDPIQTSMTKSPIGIIRGCQTGTDNKALIACRKNEKNRETQSWVFNIGGFVQAECTSKADSCEPDDSSYRISGGLVTPLYILLLSAIGGSVGFMRRLPEIQRRYWRDREKDSSTYGAAYMAREEVIFQFMQVASAPLIAIIGYHTIQPDGDAGAIALAFISGFASEIILLRIRQFGDTLAGPKALKSD
;
A
#
# COMPACT_ATOMS: atom_id res chain seq x y z
N MET A 1 60.54 -33.23 -4.46
CA MET A 1 60.17 -32.53 -3.20
C MET A 1 61.05 -31.31 -2.89
N ASN A 2 62.20 -31.08 -3.55
CA ASN A 2 63.06 -29.93 -3.23
C ASN A 2 62.68 -28.58 -3.89
N ASN A 3 61.72 -28.57 -4.83
CA ASN A 3 61.27 -27.32 -5.47
C ASN A 3 60.05 -26.66 -4.80
N ILE A 4 59.46 -27.29 -3.78
CA ILE A 4 58.33 -26.72 -3.02
C ILE A 4 58.84 -25.94 -1.78
N ILE A 5 60.02 -26.28 -1.27
CA ILE A 5 60.60 -25.66 -0.07
C ILE A 5 61.15 -24.26 -0.37
N GLY A 6 61.66 -24.02 -1.58
CA GLY A 6 62.16 -22.70 -1.99
C GLY A 6 61.08 -21.62 -2.11
N SER A 7 59.82 -22.01 -2.41
CA SER A 7 58.72 -21.06 -2.58
C SER A 7 58.02 -20.69 -1.27
N LEU A 8 58.23 -21.44 -0.19
CA LEU A 8 57.67 -21.13 1.13
C LEU A 8 58.55 -20.17 1.93
N GLN A 9 59.84 -20.10 1.63
CA GLN A 9 60.78 -19.26 2.37
C GLN A 9 60.74 -17.78 1.95
N SER A 10 60.22 -17.46 0.76
CA SER A 10 59.96 -16.08 0.32
C SER A 10 58.65 -15.49 0.89
N LEU A 11 57.81 -16.30 1.52
CA LEU A 11 56.53 -15.89 2.11
C LEU A 11 56.61 -15.54 3.61
N LEU A 12 57.75 -15.81 4.25
CA LEU A 12 57.95 -15.65 5.70
C LEU A 12 58.84 -14.45 6.08
N THR A 13 59.42 -13.72 5.13
CA THR A 13 60.35 -12.62 5.42
C THR A 13 59.75 -11.21 5.35
N ASN A 14 58.48 -11.07 4.98
CA ASN A 14 57.77 -9.78 5.03
C ASN A 14 56.30 -9.98 5.43
N PRO A 15 55.92 -9.84 6.71
CA PRO A 15 54.51 -9.74 7.06
C PRO A 15 54.00 -8.36 6.60
N PRO A 16 52.93 -8.26 5.80
CA PRO A 16 52.25 -7.00 5.60
C PRO A 16 51.59 -6.62 6.92
N VAL A 17 52.16 -5.63 7.61
CA VAL A 17 51.53 -4.94 8.74
C VAL A 17 50.41 -4.05 8.21
N ILE A 18 49.35 -4.67 7.70
CA ILE A 18 47.97 -4.17 7.56
C ILE A 18 47.16 -5.45 7.28
N PRO A 19 46.49 -6.03 8.31
CA PRO A 19 45.05 -5.81 8.35
C PRO A 19 44.43 -5.85 9.76
N LEU A 20 45.17 -5.61 10.86
CA LEU A 20 44.54 -5.64 12.19
C LEU A 20 43.58 -4.46 12.40
N VAL A 21 43.95 -3.27 11.92
CA VAL A 21 43.12 -2.05 12.02
C VAL A 21 41.89 -2.14 11.10
N GLN A 22 42.01 -2.78 9.93
CA GLN A 22 40.87 -2.98 9.03
C GLN A 22 39.90 -4.05 9.56
N PHE A 23 40.40 -5.10 10.22
CA PHE A 23 39.54 -6.11 10.84
C PHE A 23 38.83 -5.59 12.10
N ILE A 24 39.52 -4.78 12.91
CA ILE A 24 38.92 -4.11 14.08
C ILE A 24 37.89 -3.08 13.63
N ASN A 25 38.17 -2.26 12.60
CA ASN A 25 37.19 -1.31 12.07
C ASN A 25 35.98 -2.00 11.42
N PHE A 26 36.16 -3.15 10.75
CA PHE A 26 35.05 -3.91 10.20
C PHE A 26 34.19 -4.59 11.30
N ALA A 27 34.83 -5.11 12.35
CA ALA A 27 34.13 -5.66 13.51
C ALA A 27 33.40 -4.56 14.33
N TYR A 28 34.00 -3.38 14.48
CA TYR A 28 33.36 -2.22 15.13
C TYR A 28 32.22 -1.65 14.28
N PHE A 29 32.36 -1.63 12.95
CA PHE A 29 31.29 -1.22 12.04
C PHE A 29 30.14 -2.23 12.02
N ALA A 30 30.44 -3.53 12.08
CA ALA A 30 29.42 -4.57 12.18
C ALA A 30 28.69 -4.56 13.53
N THR A 31 29.38 -4.28 14.65
CA THR A 31 28.73 -4.14 15.96
C THR A 31 27.99 -2.81 16.12
N LEU A 32 28.48 -1.70 15.54
CA LEU A 32 27.73 -0.44 15.43
C LEU A 32 26.50 -0.55 14.52
N CYS A 33 26.58 -1.31 13.42
CA CYS A 33 25.43 -1.62 12.58
C CYS A 33 24.44 -2.56 13.29
N ALA A 34 24.90 -3.57 14.04
CA ALA A 34 24.04 -4.47 14.79
C ALA A 34 23.36 -3.79 15.99
N ALA A 35 24.08 -2.92 16.73
CA ALA A 35 23.53 -2.10 17.81
C ALA A 35 22.65 -0.95 17.29
N GLY A 36 22.99 -0.38 16.13
CA GLY A 36 22.19 0.61 15.42
C GLY A 36 20.88 0.04 14.88
N TRP A 37 20.85 -1.21 14.42
CA TRP A 37 19.66 -1.84 13.83
C TRP A 37 18.51 -2.07 14.82
N GLN A 38 18.76 -2.06 16.13
CA GLN A 38 17.70 -2.20 17.14
C GLN A 38 17.03 -0.86 17.49
N LEU A 39 17.70 0.28 17.27
CA LEU A 39 17.18 1.63 17.54
C LEU A 39 16.82 2.41 16.27
N LEU A 40 17.42 2.08 15.11
CA LEU A 40 17.09 2.70 13.82
C LEU A 40 15.65 2.45 13.33
N PRO A 41 14.98 1.29 13.50
CA PRO A 41 13.71 1.08 12.84
C PRO A 41 12.62 2.00 13.37
N THR A 42 12.73 2.54 14.59
CA THR A 42 11.77 3.52 15.09
C THR A 42 12.16 4.94 14.67
N LEU A 43 13.45 5.30 14.71
CA LEU A 43 13.91 6.66 14.41
C LEU A 43 14.02 6.91 12.90
N ALA A 44 14.58 5.97 12.14
CA ALA A 44 14.63 6.03 10.68
C ALA A 44 13.23 5.87 10.06
N PHE A 45 12.32 5.09 10.66
CA PHE A 45 10.92 5.08 10.23
C PHE A 45 10.22 6.39 10.58
N LYS A 46 10.43 6.95 11.77
CA LYS A 46 9.90 8.28 12.10
C LYS A 46 10.45 9.35 11.16
N ILE A 47 11.75 9.34 10.86
CA ILE A 47 12.38 10.26 9.92
C ILE A 47 11.86 10.02 8.50
N PHE A 48 11.76 8.77 8.04
CA PHE A 48 11.25 8.46 6.71
C PHE A 48 9.77 8.80 6.59
N ALA A 49 8.95 8.49 7.59
CA ALA A 49 7.55 8.88 7.67
C ALA A 49 7.42 10.40 7.71
N LEU A 50 8.29 11.11 8.45
CA LEU A 50 8.35 12.58 8.45
C LEU A 50 8.79 13.13 7.10
N ILE A 51 9.75 12.51 6.42
CA ILE A 51 10.20 12.91 5.06
C ILE A 51 9.09 12.64 4.05
N LEU A 52 8.41 11.50 4.14
CA LEU A 52 7.29 11.14 3.28
C LEU A 52 6.11 12.08 3.53
N LEU A 53 5.77 12.33 4.80
CA LEU A 53 4.75 13.30 5.20
C LEU A 53 5.15 14.70 4.75
N ALA A 54 6.41 15.12 4.90
CA ALA A 54 6.91 16.40 4.43
C ALA A 54 6.93 16.51 2.90
N ALA A 55 7.25 15.44 2.18
CA ALA A 55 7.20 15.38 0.73
C ALA A 55 5.76 15.44 0.23
N ILE A 56 4.84 14.72 0.89
CA ILE A 56 3.40 14.82 0.68
C ILE A 56 2.93 16.25 0.99
N TRP A 57 3.37 16.85 2.09
CA TRP A 57 3.01 18.21 2.48
C TRP A 57 3.55 19.27 1.50
N LEU A 58 4.80 19.12 1.04
CA LEU A 58 5.40 19.98 0.02
C LEU A 58 4.69 19.81 -1.32
N PHE A 59 4.34 18.58 -1.68
CA PHE A 59 3.52 18.30 -2.87
C PHE A 59 2.14 18.96 -2.75
N ILE A 60 1.49 18.85 -1.59
CA ILE A 60 0.21 19.50 -1.29
C ILE A 60 0.36 21.02 -1.36
N ALA A 61 1.36 21.60 -0.70
CA ALA A 61 1.59 23.04 -0.67
C ALA A 61 1.87 23.57 -2.08
N HIS A 62 2.68 22.86 -2.86
CA HIS A 62 2.92 23.21 -4.25
C HIS A 62 1.64 23.07 -5.10
N PHE A 63 0.86 22.02 -4.88
CA PHE A 63 -0.40 21.77 -5.58
C PHE A 63 -1.44 22.85 -5.26
N LEU A 64 -1.63 23.19 -3.98
CA LEU A 64 -2.52 24.25 -3.50
C LEU A 64 -2.05 25.63 -4.01
N ALA A 65 -0.75 25.91 -4.03
CA ALA A 65 -0.21 27.14 -4.61
C ALA A 65 -0.48 27.22 -6.11
N ARG A 66 -0.41 26.10 -6.85
CA ARG A 66 -0.79 26.06 -8.27
C ARG A 66 -2.29 26.23 -8.47
N ILE A 67 -3.12 25.63 -7.62
CA ILE A 67 -4.58 25.84 -7.66
C ILE A 67 -4.92 27.30 -7.38
N SER A 68 -4.34 27.90 -6.33
CA SER A 68 -4.53 29.32 -6.00
C SER A 68 -4.10 30.25 -7.13
N ASN A 69 -2.94 30.01 -7.73
CA ASN A 69 -2.47 30.78 -8.88
C ASN A 69 -3.33 30.58 -10.13
N ALA A 70 -3.81 29.36 -10.39
CA ALA A 70 -4.73 29.08 -11.48
C ALA A 70 -6.09 29.76 -11.24
N HIS A 71 -6.58 29.73 -10.01
CA HIS A 71 -7.82 30.37 -9.59
C HIS A 71 -7.74 31.89 -9.76
N ASN A 72 -6.65 32.53 -9.31
CA ASN A 72 -6.44 33.98 -9.48
C ASN A 72 -6.38 34.39 -10.95
N ARG A 73 -5.79 33.56 -11.83
CA ARG A 73 -5.76 33.81 -13.28
C ARG A 73 -7.12 33.60 -13.95
N LEU A 74 -7.95 32.68 -13.44
CA LEU A 74 -9.31 32.47 -13.94
C LEU A 74 -10.22 33.62 -13.49
N LEU A 75 -10.12 34.05 -12.24
CA LEU A 75 -10.83 35.23 -11.73
C LEU A 75 -10.48 36.50 -12.50
N SER A 76 -9.20 36.69 -12.88
CA SER A 76 -8.80 37.86 -13.68
C SER A 76 -9.35 37.81 -15.11
N LYS A 77 -9.52 36.61 -15.70
CA LYS A 77 -10.11 36.44 -17.04
C LYS A 77 -11.63 36.52 -17.04
N GLU A 78 -12.31 35.95 -16.04
CA GLU A 78 -13.77 36.02 -15.92
C GLU A 78 -14.27 37.45 -15.66
N ARG A 79 -13.49 38.26 -14.93
CA ARG A 79 -13.77 39.69 -14.74
C ARG A 79 -13.82 40.48 -16.06
N HIS A 80 -13.26 39.94 -17.15
CA HIS A 80 -13.33 40.52 -18.49
C HIS A 80 -14.30 39.80 -19.44
N ALA A 81 -14.73 38.57 -19.14
CA ALA A 81 -15.51 37.73 -20.05
C ALA A 81 -17.01 37.62 -19.70
N GLY A 82 -17.46 38.14 -18.56
CA GLY A 82 -18.88 38.09 -18.17
C GLY A 82 -19.43 36.66 -18.06
N LEU A 83 -18.57 35.66 -17.82
CA LEU A 83 -18.98 34.25 -17.77
C LEU A 83 -19.47 33.83 -16.37
N SER A 84 -20.46 32.95 -16.38
CA SER A 84 -21.30 32.53 -15.25
C SER A 84 -20.54 32.00 -14.01
N HIS A 85 -20.92 32.56 -12.85
CA HIS A 85 -20.41 32.37 -11.49
C HIS A 85 -20.42 30.92 -10.92
N ASN A 86 -21.04 29.97 -11.61
CA ASN A 86 -21.38 28.65 -11.04
C ASN A 86 -20.19 27.69 -10.84
N HIS A 87 -19.03 27.91 -11.47
CA HIS A 87 -17.90 26.97 -11.40
C HIS A 87 -16.99 27.15 -10.19
N VAL A 88 -16.90 28.37 -9.64
CA VAL A 88 -16.10 28.65 -8.43
C VAL A 88 -16.71 27.99 -7.19
N VAL A 89 -18.04 27.84 -7.16
CA VAL A 89 -18.78 27.30 -6.02
C VAL A 89 -18.49 25.82 -5.78
N PHE A 90 -18.27 25.03 -6.84
CA PHE A 90 -18.12 23.58 -6.72
C PHE A 90 -16.79 23.18 -6.05
N ASN A 91 -15.67 23.80 -6.42
CA ASN A 91 -14.37 23.48 -5.80
C ASN A 91 -14.28 23.91 -4.34
N ALA A 92 -14.96 25.01 -3.96
CA ALA A 92 -15.06 25.43 -2.57
C ALA A 92 -15.78 24.37 -1.71
N SER A 93 -16.88 23.80 -2.23
CA SER A 93 -17.67 22.79 -1.48
C SER A 93 -16.89 21.52 -1.13
N ALA A 94 -16.04 21.02 -2.04
CA ALA A 94 -15.23 19.82 -1.79
C ALA A 94 -14.17 20.05 -0.70
N ILE A 95 -13.56 21.24 -0.69
CA ILE A 95 -12.58 21.62 0.34
C ILE A 95 -13.29 21.80 1.69
N THR A 96 -14.46 22.44 1.71
CA THR A 96 -15.26 22.59 2.93
C THR A 96 -15.70 21.22 3.48
N LEU A 97 -16.11 20.28 2.61
CA LEU A 97 -16.46 18.93 3.02
C LEU A 97 -15.27 18.18 3.63
N TYR A 98 -14.06 18.34 3.08
CA TYR A 98 -12.86 17.75 3.66
C TYR A 98 -12.54 18.33 5.04
N ILE A 99 -12.54 19.67 5.18
CA ILE A 99 -12.20 20.32 6.45
C ILE A 99 -13.19 19.91 7.54
N THR A 100 -14.49 19.87 7.20
CA THR A 100 -15.54 19.44 8.13
C THR A 100 -15.38 17.96 8.50
N ALA A 101 -15.16 17.06 7.53
CA ALA A 101 -14.93 15.65 7.80
C ALA A 101 -13.68 15.40 8.66
N ALA A 102 -12.56 16.04 8.33
CA ALA A 102 -11.31 15.94 9.10
C ALA A 102 -11.49 16.42 10.54
N PHE A 103 -12.24 17.51 10.74
CA PHE A 103 -12.58 18.03 12.07
C PHE A 103 -13.42 17.03 12.88
N PHE A 104 -14.46 16.42 12.28
CA PHE A 104 -15.26 15.40 12.96
C PHE A 104 -14.45 14.15 13.31
N ILE A 105 -13.54 13.73 12.43
CA ILE A 105 -12.64 12.59 12.71
C ILE A 105 -11.70 12.91 13.87
N TYR A 106 -11.16 14.13 13.92
CA TYR A 106 -10.33 14.59 15.03
C TYR A 106 -11.09 14.59 16.37
N LEU A 107 -12.31 15.13 16.39
CA LEU A 107 -13.16 15.12 17.60
C LEU A 107 -13.54 13.70 18.04
N GLY A 108 -13.89 12.83 17.08
CA GLY A 108 -14.18 11.43 17.36
C GLY A 108 -12.98 10.69 17.95
N TYR A 109 -11.79 10.96 17.43
CA TYR A 109 -10.54 10.42 17.97
C TYR A 109 -10.28 10.87 19.42
N GLU A 110 -10.40 12.16 19.72
CA GLU A 110 -10.19 12.67 21.09
C GLU A 110 -11.18 12.05 22.08
N SER A 111 -12.43 11.83 21.65
CA SER A 111 -13.45 11.17 22.47
C SER A 111 -13.14 9.69 22.72
N LEU A 112 -12.67 8.96 21.70
CA LEU A 112 -12.29 7.54 21.84
C LEU A 112 -11.05 7.36 22.71
N GLN A 113 -10.05 8.23 22.53
CA GLN A 113 -8.81 8.21 23.32
C GLN A 113 -9.09 8.42 24.83
N LYS A 114 -10.03 9.30 25.17
CA LYS A 114 -10.44 9.52 26.58
C LYS A 114 -11.22 8.35 27.17
N ALA A 115 -11.92 7.57 26.35
CA ALA A 115 -12.76 6.47 26.81
C ALA A 115 -11.94 5.22 27.15
N ASP A 116 -10.80 5.01 26.49
CA ASP A 116 -10.02 3.77 26.60
C ASP A 116 -8.53 4.06 26.40
N THR A 117 -7.85 4.35 27.51
CA THR A 117 -6.41 4.67 27.52
C THR A 117 -5.53 3.46 27.26
N GLU A 118 -6.04 2.24 27.41
CA GLU A 118 -5.26 1.01 27.19
C GLU A 118 -4.98 0.80 25.70
N ASN A 119 -5.88 1.26 24.83
CA ASN A 119 -5.82 1.07 23.38
C ASN A 119 -5.41 2.34 22.59
N ASP A 120 -4.76 3.32 23.23
CA ASP A 120 -4.35 4.59 22.61
C ASP A 120 -3.62 4.41 21.26
N GLY A 121 -2.69 3.45 21.19
CA GLY A 121 -1.95 3.16 19.95
C GLY A 121 -2.85 2.71 18.78
N MET A 122 -3.92 1.97 19.05
CA MET A 122 -4.87 1.52 18.01
C MET A 122 -5.71 2.70 17.50
N TYR A 123 -6.20 3.56 18.40
CA TYR A 123 -6.96 4.74 18.00
C TYR A 123 -6.11 5.71 17.20
N GLN A 124 -4.83 5.89 17.55
CA GLN A 124 -3.89 6.69 16.78
C GLN A 124 -3.72 6.16 15.36
N MET A 125 -3.56 4.84 15.21
CA MET A 125 -3.46 4.20 13.90
C MET A 125 -4.74 4.41 13.07
N LEU A 126 -5.91 4.16 13.68
CA LEU A 126 -7.20 4.34 13.00
C LEU A 126 -7.38 5.80 12.55
N HIS A 127 -7.03 6.76 13.40
CA HIS A 127 -7.09 8.18 13.08
C HIS A 127 -6.17 8.54 11.91
N ILE A 128 -4.91 8.08 11.91
CA ILE A 128 -3.97 8.30 10.81
C ILE A 128 -4.52 7.71 9.49
N LEU A 129 -5.05 6.48 9.53
CA LEU A 129 -5.62 5.83 8.36
C LEU A 129 -6.85 6.57 7.83
N CYS A 130 -7.75 6.99 8.72
CA CYS A 130 -8.93 7.78 8.37
C CYS A 130 -8.56 9.13 7.75
N GLN A 131 -7.58 9.84 8.32
CA GLN A 131 -7.08 11.10 7.76
C GLN A 131 -6.44 10.89 6.40
N ALA A 132 -5.60 9.85 6.24
CA ALA A 132 -4.99 9.52 4.96
C ALA A 132 -6.04 9.18 3.90
N ALA A 133 -7.07 8.40 4.27
CA ALA A 133 -8.17 8.03 3.37
C ALA A 133 -8.99 9.26 2.95
N LEU A 134 -9.38 10.12 3.89
CA LEU A 134 -10.06 11.38 3.58
C LEU A 134 -9.22 12.25 2.66
N PHE A 135 -7.93 12.39 2.97
CA PHE A 135 -7.02 13.21 2.16
C PHE A 135 -6.95 12.69 0.73
N ILE A 136 -6.77 11.38 0.55
CA ILE A 136 -6.75 10.74 -0.77
C ILE A 136 -8.09 10.95 -1.49
N LEU A 137 -9.22 10.75 -0.83
CA LEU A 137 -10.55 10.95 -1.40
C LEU A 137 -10.77 12.40 -1.84
N THR A 138 -10.29 13.37 -1.07
CA THR A 138 -10.35 14.79 -1.43
C THR A 138 -9.47 15.11 -2.62
N VAL A 139 -8.25 14.59 -2.66
CA VAL A 139 -7.35 14.76 -3.82
C VAL A 139 -7.98 14.15 -5.07
N ILE A 140 -8.51 12.92 -4.98
CA ILE A 140 -9.23 12.26 -6.09
C ILE A 140 -10.42 13.12 -6.51
N SER A 141 -11.24 13.58 -5.57
CA SER A 141 -12.40 14.42 -5.86
C SER A 141 -11.97 15.69 -6.58
N LEU A 142 -10.95 16.41 -6.11
CA LEU A 142 -10.47 17.64 -6.74
C LEU A 142 -9.89 17.43 -8.15
N ILE A 143 -9.24 16.30 -8.38
CA ILE A 143 -8.58 15.99 -9.67
C ILE A 143 -9.60 15.48 -10.71
N PHE A 144 -10.54 14.66 -10.27
CA PHE A 144 -11.48 13.95 -11.16
C PHE A 144 -12.83 14.65 -11.32
N THR A 145 -13.22 15.54 -10.40
CA THR A 145 -14.43 16.35 -10.57
C THR A 145 -14.15 17.61 -11.39
N GLY A 146 -15.17 18.08 -12.12
CA GLY A 146 -15.08 19.28 -12.97
C GLY A 146 -14.64 19.02 -14.42
N ARG A 147 -14.65 20.07 -15.25
CA ARG A 147 -14.35 19.96 -16.69
C ARG A 147 -12.87 19.56 -16.92
N PRO A 148 -12.59 18.58 -17.81
CA PRO A 148 -11.24 18.09 -18.04
C PRO A 148 -10.45 19.08 -18.91
N THR A 149 -9.86 20.09 -18.28
CA THR A 149 -8.93 21.01 -18.94
C THR A 149 -7.57 20.35 -19.19
N SER A 150 -6.77 20.94 -20.08
CA SER A 150 -5.36 20.53 -20.32
C SER A 150 -4.54 20.38 -19.04
N SER A 151 -4.70 21.32 -18.12
CA SER A 151 -3.95 21.34 -16.87
C SER A 151 -4.42 20.23 -15.94
N ASN A 152 -5.73 20.00 -15.86
CA ASN A 152 -6.31 18.92 -15.06
C ASN A 152 -5.85 17.56 -15.58
N MET A 153 -5.80 17.35 -16.90
CA MET A 153 -5.28 16.10 -17.47
C MET A 153 -3.80 15.86 -17.14
N ARG A 154 -2.96 16.91 -17.16
CA ARG A 154 -1.56 16.78 -16.70
C ARG A 154 -1.47 16.39 -15.23
N LEU A 155 -2.33 16.96 -14.38
CA LEU A 155 -2.40 16.60 -12.96
C LEU A 155 -2.88 15.15 -12.76
N ILE A 156 -3.86 14.69 -13.53
CA ILE A 156 -4.32 13.29 -13.53
C ILE A 156 -3.16 12.34 -13.84
N PHE A 157 -2.36 12.63 -14.88
CA PHE A 157 -1.22 11.78 -15.23
C PHE A 157 -0.13 11.81 -14.16
N ILE A 158 0.23 12.98 -13.63
CA ILE A 158 1.21 13.11 -12.53
C ILE A 158 0.74 12.30 -11.32
N PHE A 159 -0.52 12.47 -10.93
CA PHE A 159 -1.13 11.71 -9.85
C PHE A 159 -1.08 10.21 -10.11
N GLY A 160 -1.41 9.76 -11.32
CA GLY A 160 -1.28 8.36 -11.73
C GLY A 160 0.13 7.80 -11.56
N TYR A 161 1.16 8.51 -12.03
CA TYR A 161 2.56 8.08 -11.85
C TYR A 161 2.96 8.05 -10.37
N SER A 162 2.61 9.09 -9.61
CA SER A 162 2.89 9.17 -8.18
C SER A 162 2.24 8.03 -7.41
N THR A 163 0.93 7.80 -7.58
CA THR A 163 0.21 6.71 -6.90
C THR A 163 0.75 5.35 -7.29
N SER A 164 1.13 5.15 -8.56
CA SER A 164 1.76 3.89 -9.00
C SER A 164 3.07 3.65 -8.25
N LEU A 165 3.95 4.65 -8.16
CA LEU A 165 5.21 4.52 -7.44
C LEU A 165 4.99 4.28 -5.94
N THR A 166 4.07 5.05 -5.32
CA THR A 166 3.73 4.88 -3.91
C THR A 166 3.18 3.49 -3.62
N SER A 167 2.33 2.95 -4.49
CA SER A 167 1.76 1.60 -4.32
C SER A 167 2.81 0.48 -4.34
N LEU A 168 3.93 0.66 -5.04
CA LEU A 168 5.06 -0.28 -4.99
C LEU A 168 5.87 -0.16 -3.70
N MET A 169 5.93 1.04 -3.11
CA MET A 169 6.67 1.29 -1.88
C MET A 169 5.88 0.90 -0.62
N ILE A 170 4.56 1.06 -0.64
CA ILE A 170 3.67 0.76 0.51
C ILE A 170 3.91 -0.66 1.08
N PRO A 171 3.95 -1.74 0.28
CA PRO A 171 4.27 -3.08 0.77
C PRO A 171 5.53 -3.15 1.62
N PHE A 172 6.63 -2.55 1.15
CA PHE A 172 7.90 -2.54 1.88
C PHE A 172 7.78 -1.80 3.21
N LEU A 173 7.17 -0.62 3.18
CA LEU A 173 6.96 0.19 4.38
C LEU A 173 6.06 -0.52 5.40
N LEU A 174 5.03 -1.19 4.91
CA LEU A 174 4.07 -1.94 5.71
C LEU A 174 4.76 -3.14 6.40
N THR A 175 5.61 -3.87 5.69
CA THR A 175 6.38 -4.98 6.29
C THR A 175 7.38 -4.53 7.35
N MET A 176 8.01 -3.37 7.17
CA MET A 176 8.91 -2.79 8.18
C MET A 176 8.15 -2.35 9.43
N TRP A 177 6.94 -1.84 9.27
CA TRP A 177 6.16 -1.24 10.35
C TRP A 177 5.40 -2.27 11.21
N ILE A 178 4.77 -3.26 10.57
CA ILE A 178 3.97 -4.29 11.24
C ILE A 178 4.82 -5.18 12.17
N GLY A 179 6.14 -5.18 11.99
CA GLY A 179 7.08 -6.03 12.72
C GLY A 179 7.23 -5.78 14.22
N THR A 180 6.54 -4.79 14.80
CA THR A 180 6.70 -4.41 16.22
C THR A 180 5.71 -5.13 17.14
N ASP A 181 6.20 -5.66 18.27
CA ASP A 181 5.43 -6.44 19.25
C ASP A 181 4.15 -5.77 19.80
N PRO A 182 4.12 -4.46 20.13
CA PRO A 182 2.89 -3.83 20.64
C PRO A 182 1.79 -3.83 19.58
N ILE A 183 2.14 -3.57 18.32
CA ILE A 183 1.18 -3.56 17.20
C ILE A 183 0.64 -4.97 16.97
N GLN A 184 1.50 -5.99 17.02
CA GLN A 184 1.09 -7.38 16.88
C GLN A 184 0.06 -7.80 17.93
N THR A 185 0.29 -7.41 19.19
CA THR A 185 -0.62 -7.75 20.31
C THR A 185 -2.00 -7.08 20.17
N SER A 186 -2.05 -5.87 19.62
CA SER A 186 -3.34 -5.22 19.30
C SER A 186 -4.00 -5.88 18.08
N MET A 187 -3.23 -6.24 17.05
CA MET A 187 -3.75 -6.86 15.83
C MET A 187 -4.33 -8.26 16.05
N THR A 188 -3.85 -9.02 17.03
CA THR A 188 -4.43 -10.34 17.38
C THR A 188 -5.83 -10.23 18.00
N LYS A 189 -6.15 -9.11 18.65
CA LYS A 189 -7.48 -8.85 19.24
C LYS A 189 -8.48 -8.31 18.22
N SER A 190 -8.00 -7.80 17.07
CA SER A 190 -8.86 -7.18 16.05
C SER A 190 -9.50 -8.23 15.14
N PRO A 191 -10.76 -8.03 14.70
CA PRO A 191 -11.38 -8.89 13.68
C PRO A 191 -10.66 -8.81 12.34
N ILE A 192 -9.93 -7.72 12.06
CA ILE A 192 -9.10 -7.57 10.87
C ILE A 192 -7.69 -7.23 11.33
N GLY A 193 -6.72 -8.10 11.04
CA GLY A 193 -5.37 -7.97 11.56
C GLY A 193 -4.33 -8.67 10.71
N ILE A 194 -3.08 -8.20 10.82
CA ILE A 194 -1.92 -8.86 10.22
C ILE A 194 -1.12 -9.46 11.36
N ILE A 195 -1.05 -10.78 11.37
CA ILE A 195 -0.41 -11.54 12.44
C ILE A 195 0.70 -12.42 11.89
N ARG A 196 1.75 -12.64 12.69
CA ARG A 196 2.76 -13.66 12.37
C ARG A 196 2.16 -15.04 12.59
N GLY A 197 2.28 -15.90 11.58
CA GLY A 197 1.63 -17.19 11.57
C GLY A 197 2.31 -18.24 10.70
N CYS A 198 2.11 -19.49 11.07
CA CYS A 198 2.60 -20.68 10.40
C CYS A 198 1.36 -21.47 9.99
N GLN A 199 1.16 -21.71 8.69
CA GLN A 199 0.00 -22.49 8.24
C GLN A 199 0.29 -23.97 8.46
N THR A 200 -0.35 -24.59 9.47
CA THR A 200 -0.17 -26.01 9.77
C THR A 200 -1.28 -26.81 9.08
N GLY A 201 -0.94 -27.45 7.95
CA GLY A 201 -1.79 -28.46 7.30
C GLY A 201 -2.55 -28.00 6.04
N THR A 202 -2.92 -28.98 5.21
CA THR A 202 -3.75 -28.85 4.00
C THR A 202 -5.25 -28.85 4.29
N ASP A 203 -5.65 -29.15 5.52
CA ASP A 203 -7.06 -29.17 5.87
C ASP A 203 -7.59 -27.73 5.93
N ASN A 204 -8.77 -27.50 5.36
CA ASN A 204 -9.48 -26.20 5.23
C ASN A 204 -9.71 -25.41 6.54
N LYS A 205 -9.14 -25.85 7.66
CA LYS A 205 -9.04 -25.13 8.92
C LYS A 205 -7.60 -24.66 9.04
N ALA A 206 -7.33 -23.42 8.62
CA ALA A 206 -6.03 -22.78 8.78
C ALA A 206 -5.67 -22.66 10.28
N LEU A 207 -5.12 -23.72 10.83
CA LEU A 207 -4.53 -23.74 12.16
C LEU A 207 -3.21 -22.98 12.06
N ILE A 208 -3.13 -21.83 12.72
CA ILE A 208 -1.91 -21.04 12.79
C ILE A 208 -1.09 -21.41 14.03
N ALA A 209 -0.52 -22.61 14.11
CA ALA A 209 0.29 -22.97 15.27
C ALA A 209 1.78 -22.68 14.99
N CYS A 210 2.28 -21.48 15.31
CA CYS A 210 3.73 -21.28 15.34
C CYS A 210 4.29 -21.77 16.67
N ARG A 211 5.02 -22.90 16.64
CA ARG A 211 5.76 -23.38 17.81
C ARG A 211 7.10 -22.65 17.92
N LYS A 212 7.35 -21.94 19.02
CA LYS A 212 8.63 -21.24 19.28
C LYS A 212 9.84 -22.19 19.41
N ASN A 213 9.61 -23.44 19.81
CA ASN A 213 10.66 -24.34 20.30
C ASN A 213 11.12 -25.42 19.33
N GLU A 214 10.64 -25.43 18.08
CA GLU A 214 11.10 -26.42 17.11
C GLU A 214 12.34 -25.89 16.38
N LYS A 215 13.48 -26.57 16.54
CA LYS A 215 14.77 -26.20 15.90
C LYS A 215 14.71 -26.21 14.37
N ASN A 216 13.66 -26.79 13.79
CA ASN A 216 13.29 -26.58 12.40
C ASN A 216 12.53 -25.25 12.35
N ARG A 217 13.20 -24.19 11.91
CA ARG A 217 12.59 -22.90 11.60
C ARG A 217 11.55 -23.09 10.51
N GLU A 218 10.36 -23.54 10.86
CA GLU A 218 9.20 -23.37 10.00
C GLU A 218 9.09 -21.87 9.72
N THR A 219 9.03 -21.54 8.44
CA THR A 219 9.09 -20.17 7.94
C THR A 219 7.85 -19.43 8.45
N GLN A 220 8.02 -18.68 9.55
CA GLN A 220 7.01 -17.75 10.03
C GLN A 220 6.65 -16.80 8.89
N SER A 221 5.39 -16.82 8.49
CA SER A 221 4.87 -15.98 7.42
C SER A 221 3.93 -14.93 8.01
N TRP A 222 3.79 -13.82 7.31
CA TRP A 222 2.78 -12.82 7.65
C TRP A 222 1.44 -13.25 7.08
N VAL A 223 0.41 -13.23 7.90
CA VAL A 223 -0.94 -13.66 7.52
C VAL A 223 -1.94 -12.55 7.79
N PHE A 224 -2.81 -12.30 6.81
CA PHE A 224 -3.92 -11.37 6.89
C PHE A 224 -5.18 -12.12 7.29
N ASN A 225 -5.74 -11.77 8.45
CA ASN A 225 -6.94 -12.34 9.01
C ASN A 225 -8.12 -11.37 8.82
N ILE A 226 -9.25 -11.87 8.31
CA ILE A 226 -10.52 -11.13 8.17
C ILE A 226 -11.64 -11.92 8.85
N GLY A 227 -12.19 -11.38 9.92
CA GLY A 227 -13.33 -11.94 10.66
C GLY A 227 -13.01 -13.20 11.48
N GLY A 228 -11.75 -13.62 11.57
CA GLY A 228 -11.34 -14.75 12.40
C GLY A 228 -10.99 -14.33 13.83
N PHE A 229 -11.22 -15.22 14.79
CA PHE A 229 -10.89 -15.00 16.21
C PHE A 229 -9.60 -15.73 16.56
N VAL A 230 -8.64 -15.02 17.15
CA VAL A 230 -7.38 -15.61 17.62
C VAL A 230 -7.58 -16.14 19.04
N GLN A 231 -7.47 -17.45 19.22
CA GLN A 231 -7.52 -18.11 20.52
C GLN A 231 -6.12 -18.62 20.88
N ALA A 232 -5.66 -18.32 22.09
CA ALA A 232 -4.47 -18.95 22.63
C ALA A 232 -4.79 -20.41 22.95
N GLU A 233 -4.08 -21.34 22.31
CA GLU A 233 -4.16 -22.78 22.55
C GLU A 233 -2.90 -23.21 23.31
N CYS A 234 -3.10 -23.77 24.50
CA CYS A 234 -2.01 -24.23 25.35
C CYS A 234 -1.64 -25.65 24.94
N THR A 235 -0.39 -25.83 24.50
CA THR A 235 0.03 -27.14 23.95
C THR A 235 0.30 -28.17 25.05
N SER A 236 0.54 -27.74 26.28
CA SER A 236 0.72 -28.61 27.44
C SER A 236 -0.63 -28.90 28.11
N LYS A 237 -0.87 -30.18 28.44
CA LYS A 237 -2.00 -30.63 29.28
C LYS A 237 -1.88 -30.17 30.75
N ALA A 238 -0.99 -29.23 31.06
CA ALA A 238 -0.81 -28.72 32.41
C ALA A 238 -1.81 -27.58 32.64
N ASP A 239 -2.46 -27.56 33.81
CA ASP A 239 -3.50 -26.58 34.18
C ASP A 239 -3.03 -25.10 34.18
N SER A 240 -1.76 -24.82 33.89
CA SER A 240 -1.20 -23.48 33.81
C SER A 240 -0.45 -23.28 32.49
N CYS A 241 -1.00 -22.44 31.61
CA CYS A 241 -0.34 -22.03 30.38
C CYS A 241 0.78 -21.05 30.71
N GLU A 242 2.03 -21.49 30.57
CA GLU A 242 3.17 -20.58 30.66
C GLU A 242 3.16 -19.65 29.41
N PRO A 243 3.33 -18.33 29.57
CA PRO A 243 3.16 -17.36 28.48
C PRO A 243 4.08 -17.62 27.28
N ASP A 244 5.21 -18.32 27.49
CA ASP A 244 6.20 -18.57 26.44
C ASP A 244 5.88 -19.79 25.54
N ASP A 245 4.90 -20.63 25.91
CA ASP A 245 4.47 -21.81 25.13
C ASP A 245 3.04 -21.66 24.55
N SER A 246 2.56 -20.41 24.47
CA SER A 246 1.26 -20.12 23.85
C SER A 246 1.33 -20.23 22.32
N SER A 247 0.56 -21.16 21.76
CA SER A 247 0.29 -21.21 20.32
C SER A 247 -1.01 -20.46 20.02
N TYR A 248 -1.15 -19.86 18.84
CA TYR A 248 -2.32 -19.02 18.51
C TYR A 248 -3.17 -19.63 17.42
N ARG A 249 -4.27 -20.29 17.77
CA ARG A 249 -5.19 -20.82 16.78
C ARG A 249 -6.17 -19.75 16.31
N ILE A 250 -6.16 -19.44 15.01
CA ILE A 250 -7.26 -18.69 14.41
C ILE A 250 -8.43 -19.64 14.18
N SER A 251 -9.60 -19.28 14.71
CA SER A 251 -10.86 -19.98 14.45
C SER A 251 -11.82 -19.08 13.67
N GLY A 252 -12.34 -19.60 12.56
CA GLY A 252 -13.24 -18.87 11.67
C GLY A 252 -12.54 -17.82 10.79
N GLY A 253 -13.34 -17.07 10.04
CA GLY A 253 -12.87 -16.00 9.17
C GLY A 253 -12.14 -16.46 7.91
N LEU A 254 -11.49 -15.50 7.27
CA LEU A 254 -10.71 -15.66 6.06
C LEU A 254 -9.24 -15.34 6.36
N VAL A 255 -8.39 -16.34 6.18
CA VAL A 255 -6.96 -16.26 6.51
C VAL A 255 -6.18 -16.34 5.20
N THR A 256 -5.47 -15.28 4.84
CA THR A 256 -4.74 -15.20 3.57
C THR A 256 -3.30 -14.77 3.81
N PRO A 257 -2.29 -15.46 3.26
CA PRO A 257 -0.90 -14.99 3.36
C PRO A 257 -0.75 -13.54 2.86
N LEU A 258 -0.10 -12.69 3.65
CA LEU A 258 0.02 -11.26 3.36
C LEU A 258 0.69 -11.02 2.00
N TYR A 259 1.68 -11.85 1.65
CA TYR A 259 2.40 -11.71 0.39
C TYR A 259 1.48 -11.81 -0.83
N ILE A 260 0.34 -12.49 -0.74
CA ILE A 260 -0.65 -12.57 -1.83
C ILE A 260 -1.27 -11.20 -2.10
N LEU A 261 -1.61 -10.47 -1.04
CA LEU A 261 -2.15 -9.11 -1.15
C LEU A 261 -1.08 -8.15 -1.70
N LEU A 262 0.17 -8.28 -1.25
CA LEU A 262 1.27 -7.42 -1.70
C LEU A 262 1.62 -7.67 -3.18
N LEU A 263 1.75 -8.94 -3.58
CA LEU A 263 2.11 -9.30 -4.95
C LEU A 263 0.99 -8.98 -5.95
N SER A 264 -0.27 -9.14 -5.55
CA SER A 264 -1.40 -8.74 -6.39
C SER A 264 -1.50 -7.22 -6.53
N ALA A 265 -1.27 -6.45 -5.47
CA ALA A 265 -1.15 -5.00 -5.56
C ALA A 265 -0.02 -4.58 -6.51
N ILE A 266 1.18 -5.19 -6.37
CA ILE A 266 2.32 -4.94 -7.27
C ILE A 266 1.96 -5.29 -8.72
N GLY A 267 1.35 -6.44 -8.97
CA GLY A 267 0.92 -6.86 -10.31
C GLY A 267 -0.07 -5.88 -10.94
N GLY A 268 -1.04 -5.40 -10.16
CA GLY A 268 -1.99 -4.36 -10.57
C GLY A 268 -1.29 -3.05 -10.91
N SER A 269 -0.37 -2.60 -10.06
CA SER A 269 0.39 -1.37 -10.25
C SER A 269 1.31 -1.42 -11.48
N VAL A 270 1.97 -2.54 -11.74
CA VAL A 270 2.76 -2.74 -12.97
C VAL A 270 1.87 -2.67 -14.21
N GLY A 271 0.68 -3.29 -14.16
CA GLY A 271 -0.33 -3.17 -15.22
C GLY A 271 -0.71 -1.72 -15.49
N PHE A 272 -1.01 -0.96 -14.42
CA PHE A 272 -1.34 0.46 -14.51
C PHE A 272 -0.19 1.31 -15.07
N MET A 273 1.05 1.11 -14.60
CA MET A 273 2.24 1.81 -15.10
C MET A 273 2.47 1.60 -16.60
N ARG A 274 2.14 0.42 -17.14
CA ARG A 274 2.24 0.16 -18.58
C ARG A 274 1.16 0.90 -19.38
N ARG A 275 -0.06 0.97 -18.84
CA ARG A 275 -1.21 1.60 -19.51
C ARG A 275 -1.15 3.11 -19.49
N LEU A 276 -0.68 3.71 -18.41
CA LEU A 276 -0.72 5.17 -18.24
C LEU A 276 0.00 5.96 -19.36
N PRO A 277 1.21 5.56 -19.83
CA PRO A 277 1.86 6.19 -20.98
C PRO A 277 1.13 5.98 -22.32
N GLU A 278 0.40 4.88 -22.48
CA GLU A 278 -0.42 4.62 -23.67
C GLU A 278 -1.61 5.58 -23.70
N ILE A 279 -2.33 5.71 -22.58
CA ILE A 279 -3.45 6.64 -22.41
C ILE A 279 -2.98 8.08 -22.65
N GLN A 280 -1.85 8.47 -22.05
CA GLN A 280 -1.27 9.79 -22.23
C GLN A 280 -0.92 10.09 -23.69
N ARG A 281 -0.30 9.13 -24.41
CA ARG A 281 0.04 9.30 -25.84
C ARG A 281 -1.22 9.41 -26.71
N ARG A 282 -2.24 8.60 -26.46
CA ARG A 282 -3.53 8.68 -27.18
C ARG A 282 -4.22 10.02 -26.94
N TYR A 283 -4.31 10.45 -25.68
CA TYR A 283 -4.85 11.75 -25.31
C TYR A 283 -4.21 12.91 -26.08
N TRP A 284 -2.88 12.96 -26.16
CA TRP A 284 -2.19 14.05 -26.86
C TRP A 284 -2.41 14.00 -28.39
N ARG A 285 -2.43 12.80 -28.97
CA ARG A 285 -2.69 12.61 -30.40
C ARG A 285 -4.12 13.03 -30.78
N ASP A 286 -5.11 12.62 -30.00
CA ASP A 286 -6.51 12.89 -30.30
C ASP A 286 -6.85 14.38 -30.09
N ARG A 287 -6.20 15.00 -29.10
CA ARG A 287 -6.32 16.44 -28.87
C ARG A 287 -5.71 17.31 -29.97
N GLU A 288 -4.66 16.83 -30.63
CA GLU A 288 -4.08 17.54 -31.79
C GLU A 288 -5.05 17.54 -32.98
N LYS A 289 -5.79 16.44 -33.16
CA LYS A 289 -6.81 16.32 -34.21
C LYS A 289 -8.06 17.17 -33.92
N ASP A 290 -8.51 17.18 -32.67
CA ASP A 290 -9.69 17.92 -32.25
C ASP A 290 -9.37 18.74 -30.99
N SER A 291 -8.86 19.95 -31.23
CA SER A 291 -8.43 20.85 -30.15
C SER A 291 -9.59 21.58 -29.46
N SER A 292 -10.77 21.62 -30.09
CA SER A 292 -11.96 22.32 -29.58
C SER A 292 -12.84 21.46 -28.68
N THR A 293 -12.82 20.14 -28.84
CA THR A 293 -13.73 19.25 -28.12
C THR A 293 -13.07 18.64 -26.87
N TYR A 294 -13.79 18.64 -25.75
CA TYR A 294 -13.33 17.98 -24.51
C TYR A 294 -13.39 16.45 -24.55
N GLY A 295 -13.88 15.86 -25.64
CA GLY A 295 -14.16 14.42 -25.77
C GLY A 295 -12.92 13.55 -25.49
N ALA A 296 -11.78 13.87 -26.09
CA ALA A 296 -10.53 13.14 -25.85
C ALA A 296 -10.11 13.17 -24.36
N ALA A 297 -10.39 14.27 -23.66
CA ALA A 297 -10.05 14.43 -22.25
C ALA A 297 -10.99 13.64 -21.33
N TYR A 298 -12.29 13.57 -21.66
CA TYR A 298 -13.25 12.73 -20.93
C TYR A 298 -12.93 11.24 -21.09
N MET A 299 -12.65 10.79 -22.32
CA MET A 299 -12.29 9.39 -22.58
C MET A 299 -11.01 8.99 -21.84
N ALA A 300 -9.96 9.81 -21.92
CA ALA A 300 -8.71 9.54 -21.21
C ALA A 300 -8.91 9.54 -19.68
N ARG A 301 -9.77 10.41 -19.14
CA ARG A 301 -10.10 10.40 -17.70
C ARG A 301 -10.82 9.12 -17.30
N GLU A 302 -11.82 8.67 -18.06
CA GLU A 302 -12.54 7.42 -17.78
C GLU A 302 -11.58 6.22 -17.80
N GLU A 303 -10.71 6.14 -18.82
CA GLU A 303 -9.68 5.10 -18.90
C GLU A 303 -8.77 5.12 -17.65
N VAL A 304 -8.32 6.29 -17.19
CA VAL A 304 -7.48 6.38 -15.98
C VAL A 304 -8.25 5.97 -14.72
N ILE A 305 -9.50 6.41 -14.54
CA ILE A 305 -10.33 6.00 -13.39
C ILE A 305 -10.48 4.47 -13.36
N PHE A 306 -10.74 3.87 -14.52
CA PHE A 306 -10.87 2.42 -14.63
C PHE A 306 -9.60 1.69 -14.19
N GLN A 307 -8.43 2.20 -14.55
CA GLN A 307 -7.16 1.62 -14.10
C GLN A 307 -6.93 1.78 -12.58
N PHE A 308 -7.39 2.88 -11.97
CA PHE A 308 -7.35 3.00 -10.51
C PHE A 308 -8.24 1.96 -9.82
N MET A 309 -9.45 1.75 -10.33
CA MET A 309 -10.34 0.70 -9.83
C MET A 309 -9.72 -0.68 -9.95
N GLN A 310 -9.00 -0.93 -11.05
CA GLN A 310 -8.24 -2.16 -11.26
C GLN A 310 -7.23 -2.40 -10.13
N VAL A 311 -6.32 -1.44 -9.88
CA VAL A 311 -5.30 -1.57 -8.84
C VAL A 311 -5.94 -1.78 -7.46
N ALA A 312 -7.03 -1.06 -7.16
CA ALA A 312 -7.73 -1.20 -5.89
C ALA A 312 -8.41 -2.58 -5.72
N SER A 313 -8.95 -3.14 -6.82
CA SER A 313 -9.65 -4.44 -6.79
C SER A 313 -8.71 -5.66 -6.79
N ALA A 314 -7.47 -5.50 -7.27
CA ALA A 314 -6.52 -6.59 -7.45
C ALA A 314 -6.31 -7.47 -6.19
N PRO A 315 -6.12 -6.91 -4.97
CA PRO A 315 -5.99 -7.72 -3.76
C PRO A 315 -7.24 -8.54 -3.43
N LEU A 316 -8.43 -7.99 -3.66
CA LEU A 316 -9.68 -8.70 -3.40
C LEU A 316 -9.86 -9.87 -4.36
N ILE A 317 -9.54 -9.66 -5.64
CA ILE A 317 -9.55 -10.72 -6.66
C ILE A 317 -8.55 -11.82 -6.29
N ALA A 318 -7.35 -11.45 -5.82
CA ALA A 318 -6.33 -12.42 -5.43
C ALA A 318 -6.72 -13.23 -4.19
N ILE A 319 -7.38 -12.61 -3.20
CA ILE A 319 -7.94 -13.31 -2.03
C ILE A 319 -8.95 -14.36 -2.49
N ILE A 320 -9.92 -13.96 -3.33
CA ILE A 320 -10.94 -14.90 -3.85
C ILE A 320 -10.28 -16.01 -4.67
N GLY A 321 -9.32 -15.68 -5.54
CA GLY A 321 -8.56 -16.63 -6.32
C GLY A 321 -7.82 -17.65 -5.46
N TYR A 322 -7.12 -17.19 -4.41
CA TYR A 322 -6.39 -18.07 -3.50
C TYR A 322 -7.28 -19.09 -2.81
N HIS A 323 -8.44 -18.65 -2.30
CA HIS A 323 -9.38 -19.53 -1.58
C HIS A 323 -10.19 -20.43 -2.50
N THR A 324 -10.34 -20.07 -3.78
CA THR A 324 -11.07 -20.89 -4.77
C THR A 324 -10.18 -21.93 -5.45
N ILE A 325 -8.93 -21.59 -5.75
CA ILE A 325 -7.99 -22.47 -6.45
C ILE A 325 -7.20 -23.35 -5.48
N GLN A 326 -6.91 -22.86 -4.28
CA GLN A 326 -6.13 -23.57 -3.25
C GLN A 326 -4.80 -24.12 -3.81
N PRO A 327 -3.87 -23.26 -4.23
CA PRO A 327 -2.64 -23.72 -4.88
C PRO A 327 -1.79 -24.60 -3.95
N ASP A 328 -1.31 -25.75 -4.47
CA ASP A 328 -0.54 -26.78 -3.73
C ASP A 328 0.91 -26.36 -3.36
N GLY A 329 1.20 -25.07 -3.28
CA GLY A 329 2.51 -24.57 -2.86
C GLY A 329 2.73 -23.07 -3.10
N ASP A 330 3.80 -22.56 -2.50
CA ASP A 330 4.13 -21.12 -2.50
C ASP A 330 4.32 -20.56 -3.91
N ALA A 331 4.98 -21.31 -4.81
CA ALA A 331 5.17 -20.88 -6.19
C ALA A 331 3.85 -20.67 -6.93
N GLY A 332 2.88 -21.58 -6.71
CA GLY A 332 1.52 -21.46 -7.26
C GLY A 332 0.78 -20.26 -6.67
N ALA A 333 0.88 -20.05 -5.36
CA ALA A 333 0.26 -18.90 -4.68
C ALA A 333 0.86 -17.57 -5.13
N ILE A 334 2.18 -17.48 -5.29
CA ILE A 334 2.90 -16.30 -5.80
C ILE A 334 2.48 -15.99 -7.24
N ALA A 335 2.50 -17.01 -8.11
CA ALA A 335 2.09 -16.85 -9.50
C ALA A 335 0.62 -16.40 -9.59
N LEU A 336 -0.28 -17.04 -8.84
CA LEU A 336 -1.68 -16.71 -8.78
C LEU A 336 -1.91 -15.27 -8.30
N ALA A 337 -1.24 -14.84 -7.23
CA ALA A 337 -1.35 -13.50 -6.69
C ALA A 337 -0.93 -12.44 -7.72
N PHE A 338 0.25 -12.62 -8.31
CA PHE A 338 0.78 -11.69 -9.30
C PHE A 338 -0.09 -11.63 -10.57
N ILE A 339 -0.50 -12.80 -11.09
CA ILE A 339 -1.37 -12.89 -12.27
C ILE A 339 -2.74 -12.27 -11.97
N SER A 340 -3.32 -12.49 -10.78
CA SER A 340 -4.58 -11.86 -10.38
C SER A 340 -4.47 -10.34 -10.38
N GLY A 341 -3.35 -9.82 -9.88
CA GLY A 341 -3.01 -8.41 -9.96
C GLY A 341 -2.93 -7.90 -11.40
N PHE A 342 -2.14 -8.57 -12.23
CA PHE A 342 -1.91 -8.16 -13.63
C PHE A 342 -3.16 -8.30 -14.52
N ALA A 343 -3.96 -9.35 -14.31
CA ALA A 343 -5.14 -9.70 -15.10
C ALA A 343 -6.44 -9.03 -14.61
N SER A 344 -6.38 -8.28 -13.50
CA SER A 344 -7.54 -7.58 -12.93
C SER A 344 -8.24 -6.65 -13.94
N GLU A 345 -7.50 -6.07 -14.91
CA GLU A 345 -8.09 -5.28 -16.02
C GLU A 345 -9.13 -6.10 -16.79
N ILE A 346 -8.73 -7.29 -17.21
CA ILE A 346 -9.54 -8.18 -18.05
C ILE A 346 -10.76 -8.65 -17.27
N ILE A 347 -10.57 -8.99 -15.99
CA ILE A 347 -11.65 -9.44 -15.11
C ILE A 347 -12.71 -8.34 -14.95
N LEU A 348 -12.28 -7.10 -14.65
CA LEU A 348 -13.21 -5.98 -14.51
C LEU A 348 -13.93 -5.64 -15.82
N LEU A 349 -13.25 -5.72 -16.97
CA LEU A 349 -13.90 -5.52 -18.27
C LEU A 349 -14.97 -6.58 -18.53
N ARG A 350 -14.72 -7.84 -18.17
CA ARG A 350 -15.72 -8.92 -18.29
C ARG A 350 -16.92 -8.69 -17.37
N ILE A 351 -16.69 -8.24 -16.14
CA ILE A 351 -17.77 -7.89 -15.21
C ILE A 351 -18.61 -6.73 -15.74
N ARG A 352 -17.97 -5.68 -16.31
CA ARG A 352 -18.68 -4.56 -16.94
C ARG A 352 -19.54 -5.04 -18.11
N GLN A 353 -18.97 -5.82 -19.04
CA GLN A 353 -19.70 -6.41 -20.18
C GLN A 353 -20.89 -7.26 -19.75
N PHE A 354 -20.72 -8.06 -18.70
CA PHE A 354 -21.79 -8.87 -18.14
C PHE A 354 -22.90 -8.01 -17.53
N GLY A 355 -22.53 -6.96 -16.78
CA GLY A 355 -23.47 -5.98 -16.24
C GLY A 355 -24.29 -5.27 -17.32
N ASP A 356 -23.64 -4.86 -18.42
CA ASP A 356 -24.30 -4.21 -19.55
C ASP A 356 -25.29 -5.16 -20.26
N THR A 357 -24.94 -6.45 -20.35
CA THR A 357 -25.82 -7.48 -20.92
C THR A 357 -27.08 -7.67 -20.07
N LEU A 358 -26.94 -7.61 -18.73
CA LEU A 358 -28.05 -7.74 -17.79
C LEU A 358 -28.93 -6.48 -17.73
N ALA A 359 -28.35 -5.29 -17.86
CA ALA A 359 -29.10 -4.02 -17.87
C ALA A 359 -30.05 -3.89 -19.08
N GLY A 360 -29.81 -4.68 -20.13
CA GLY A 360 -30.67 -4.77 -21.31
C GLY A 360 -30.53 -3.58 -22.27
N PRO A 361 -30.81 -3.78 -23.58
CA PRO A 361 -30.58 -2.78 -24.62
C PRO A 361 -31.50 -1.54 -24.56
N LYS A 362 -32.43 -1.46 -23.60
CA LYS A 362 -33.40 -0.35 -23.49
C LYS A 362 -32.92 0.82 -22.62
N ALA A 363 -31.83 0.67 -21.85
CA ALA A 363 -31.35 1.71 -20.94
C ALA A 363 -30.40 2.75 -21.57
N LEU A 364 -29.97 2.56 -22.83
CA LEU A 364 -29.02 3.46 -23.53
C LEU A 364 -29.65 4.29 -24.65
N LYS A 365 -30.98 4.41 -24.65
CA LYS A 365 -31.74 5.29 -25.55
C LYS A 365 -32.38 6.42 -24.74
N SER A 366 -31.56 7.22 -24.08
CA SER A 366 -31.98 8.49 -23.50
C SER A 366 -30.87 9.53 -23.70
N ASP A 367 -31.14 10.40 -24.67
CA ASP A 367 -30.61 11.73 -24.98
C ASP A 367 -29.13 11.93 -25.36
#